data_AF-A0A7K8N5Y8-F1
#
_entry.id   AF-A0A7K8N5Y8-F1
#
_cell.length_a   1.000
_cell.length_b   1.000
_cell.length_c   1.000
_cell.angle_alpha   90.00
_cell.angle_beta   90.00
_cell.angle_gamma   90.00
#
_symmetry.space_group_name_H-M   'P 1'
#
loop_
_entity.id
_entity.type
_entity.pdbx_description
1 polymer ?
#
loop_
_entity_poly.entity_id
_entity_poly.type
_entity_poly.pdbx_seq_one_letter_code
_entity_poly.pdbx_strand_id
1 'polypeptide(L)'
;SLLFLGLVAAVCLGLNLLFLTVYLICLCCCKRDAEPESKRPGSCCVTWTAVVAGLVCCAAVGAGFYGNSETNDGVYQLLYALGNANRTLTGIDALVGTAAPARPGCTRGAGVSPQKGAFVPGRAAARLGAAGFGLGPGDQVTVPWLAYLLFFILVLTVCLLGCLGLAKRSRCLLTAMLCCGLLTLLLSWASVAVDAAAAVGTSDFCVAPDKFVMNLTESDISAEVVHYYLYCDQSRSSPFQQALTVFQRSLTTMQVQVQGLVQFALPLFPMAEKDLLEVQQLLNASETSLHQLTALLDCRGLHKDYLDALIGICYDGVEGLLYLLLFSLLVAASFSTIICAAPRAWKHLAARDRDYDDMDEEDPFNPQARRMA
;
A
#
# COMPACT_ATOMS: atom_id res chain seq x y z
N SER A 1 -1.06 22.20 -2.25
CA SER A 1 -0.76 20.76 -2.39
C SER A 1 -0.13 20.25 -1.10
N LEU A 2 -0.60 19.11 -0.58
CA LEU A 2 -0.26 18.47 0.72
C LEU A 2 -0.34 19.33 2.00
N LEU A 3 0.40 20.44 2.11
CA LEU A 3 0.36 21.34 3.27
C LEU A 3 -1.05 21.90 3.53
N PHE A 4 -1.76 22.28 2.46
CA PHE A 4 -3.14 22.77 2.57
C PHE A 4 -4.11 21.67 3.05
N LEU A 5 -4.02 20.45 2.51
CA LEU A 5 -4.86 19.33 2.96
C LEU A 5 -4.52 18.89 4.39
N GLY A 6 -3.23 18.85 4.73
CA GLY A 6 -2.77 18.57 6.09
C GLY A 6 -3.26 19.61 7.08
N LEU A 7 -3.26 20.89 6.69
CA LEU A 7 -3.80 21.98 7.51
C LEU A 7 -5.33 21.88 7.65
N VAL A 8 -6.05 21.56 6.58
CA VAL A 8 -7.50 21.30 6.63
C VAL A 8 -7.82 20.09 7.53
N ALA A 9 -7.11 18.97 7.38
CA ALA A 9 -7.29 17.79 8.22
C ALA A 9 -6.97 18.09 9.70
N ALA A 10 -5.90 18.85 9.96
CA ALA A 10 -5.52 19.27 11.32
C ALA A 10 -6.55 20.24 11.93
N VAL A 11 -7.10 21.16 11.15
CA VAL A 11 -8.18 22.06 11.59
C VAL A 11 -9.46 21.26 11.84
N CYS A 12 -9.82 20.32 10.97
CA CYS A 12 -10.99 19.46 11.16
C CYS A 12 -10.87 18.57 12.40
N LEU A 13 -9.70 17.95 12.62
CA LEU A 13 -9.39 17.21 13.85
C LEU A 13 -9.42 18.13 15.07
N GLY A 14 -8.79 19.30 14.98
CA GLY A 14 -8.74 20.28 16.06
C GLY A 14 -10.12 20.77 16.46
N LEU A 15 -10.99 21.08 15.50
CA LEU A 15 -12.38 21.47 15.73
C LEU A 15 -13.21 20.31 16.28
N ASN A 16 -13.02 19.08 15.80
CA ASN A 16 -13.72 17.90 16.33
C ASN A 16 -13.33 17.64 17.79
N LEU A 17 -12.02 17.61 18.09
CA LEU A 17 -11.52 17.44 19.46
C LEU A 17 -11.90 18.62 20.36
N LEU A 18 -11.87 19.85 19.87
CA LEU A 18 -12.32 21.03 20.61
C LEU A 18 -13.81 20.94 20.93
N PHE A 19 -14.65 20.57 19.95
CA PHE A 19 -16.08 20.38 20.17
C PHE A 19 -16.33 19.26 21.18
N LEU A 20 -15.60 18.14 21.07
CA LEU A 20 -15.73 16.99 21.95
C LEU A 20 -15.25 17.32 23.38
N THR A 21 -14.15 18.05 23.53
CA THR A 21 -13.65 18.51 24.84
C THR A 21 -14.57 19.55 25.46
N VAL A 22 -15.03 20.56 24.72
CA VAL A 22 -16.04 21.52 25.21
C VAL A 22 -17.33 20.80 25.60
N TYR A 23 -17.80 19.85 24.80
CA TYR A 23 -18.98 19.04 25.11
C TYR A 23 -18.79 18.20 26.40
N LEU A 24 -17.64 17.55 26.56
CA LEU A 24 -17.30 16.81 27.78
C LEU A 24 -17.16 17.74 28.99
N ILE A 25 -16.53 18.91 28.83
CA ILE A 25 -16.37 19.93 29.89
C ILE A 25 -17.75 20.48 30.29
N CYS A 26 -18.60 20.87 29.34
CA CYS A 26 -19.96 21.32 29.63
C CYS A 26 -20.78 20.23 30.34
N LEU A 27 -20.66 18.96 29.95
CA LEU A 27 -21.32 17.87 30.64
C LEU A 27 -20.79 17.65 32.07
N CYS A 28 -19.49 17.86 32.29
CA CYS A 28 -18.83 17.75 33.58
C CYS A 28 -19.10 18.97 34.49
N CYS A 29 -19.19 20.18 33.93
CA CYS A 29 -19.41 21.44 34.64
C CYS A 29 -20.90 21.73 34.90
N CYS A 30 -21.80 21.42 33.97
CA CYS A 30 -23.26 21.47 34.19
C CYS A 30 -23.77 20.33 35.09
N LYS A 31 -22.86 19.53 35.67
CA LYS A 31 -23.15 18.47 36.66
C LYS A 31 -23.63 19.04 38.00
N ARG A 32 -23.63 20.37 38.21
CA ARG A 32 -23.94 20.94 39.53
C ARG A 32 -25.40 21.34 39.75
N ASP A 33 -26.19 21.61 38.71
CA ASP A 33 -27.51 22.25 38.89
C ASP A 33 -28.64 21.59 38.07
N ALA A 34 -28.96 20.31 38.33
CA ALA A 34 -30.18 19.73 37.75
C ALA A 34 -30.90 18.79 38.73
N GLU A 35 -31.91 19.34 39.40
CA GLU A 35 -33.03 18.59 39.97
C GLU A 35 -33.80 17.82 38.88
N PRO A 36 -34.46 16.71 39.23
CA PRO A 36 -35.05 15.80 38.26
C PRO A 36 -36.50 16.20 38.01
N GLU A 37 -36.82 16.77 36.84
CA GLU A 37 -38.11 16.50 36.21
C GLU A 37 -38.18 17.08 34.79
N SER A 38 -38.33 16.19 33.81
CA SER A 38 -39.42 16.29 32.83
C SER A 38 -39.42 15.06 31.92
N LYS A 39 -40.59 14.43 31.85
CA LYS A 39 -41.17 13.54 30.83
C LYS A 39 -40.21 12.94 29.79
N ARG A 40 -40.29 11.61 29.68
CA ARG A 40 -39.65 10.68 28.72
C ARG A 40 -39.99 10.98 27.23
N PRO A 41 -39.03 11.44 26.40
CA PRO A 41 -38.85 10.86 25.06
C PRO A 41 -37.38 10.56 24.69
N GLY A 42 -36.43 10.76 25.61
CA GLY A 42 -34.98 10.70 25.31
C GLY A 42 -34.34 9.31 25.21
N SER A 43 -34.94 8.27 25.81
CA SER A 43 -34.33 6.92 25.86
C SER A 43 -34.29 6.20 24.51
N CYS A 44 -35.23 6.51 23.62
CA CYS A 44 -35.30 5.93 22.27
C CYS A 44 -34.22 6.55 21.36
N CYS A 45 -34.02 7.86 21.46
CA CYS A 45 -33.07 8.59 20.62
C CYS A 45 -31.63 8.08 20.82
N VAL A 46 -31.19 7.85 22.07
CA VAL A 46 -29.81 7.39 22.35
C VAL A 46 -29.57 5.97 21.81
N THR A 47 -30.51 5.04 21.99
CA THR A 47 -30.37 3.67 21.47
C THR A 47 -30.39 3.64 19.94
N TRP A 48 -31.28 4.40 19.30
CA TRP A 48 -31.30 4.52 17.83
C TRP A 48 -30.02 5.16 17.29
N THR A 49 -29.46 6.18 17.95
CA THR A 49 -28.18 6.76 17.52
C THR A 49 -27.02 5.76 17.59
N ALA A 50 -26.98 4.91 18.62
CA ALA A 50 -25.97 3.87 18.74
C ALA A 50 -26.15 2.76 17.68
N VAL A 51 -27.40 2.37 17.37
CA VAL A 51 -27.70 1.40 16.32
C VAL A 51 -27.32 1.93 14.94
N VAL A 52 -27.68 3.18 14.63
CA VAL A 52 -27.32 3.81 13.36
C VAL A 52 -25.80 3.95 13.23
N ALA A 53 -25.11 4.41 14.28
CA ALA A 53 -23.65 4.50 14.28
C ALA A 53 -22.99 3.12 14.08
N GLY A 54 -23.52 2.07 14.72
CA GLY A 54 -23.06 0.70 14.52
C GLY A 54 -23.26 0.18 13.09
N LEU A 55 -24.42 0.43 12.49
CA LEU A 55 -24.69 0.06 11.09
C LEU A 55 -23.76 0.79 10.12
N VAL A 56 -23.53 2.08 10.35
CA VAL A 56 -22.58 2.88 9.56
C VAL A 56 -21.15 2.34 9.72
N CYS A 57 -20.72 1.97 10.94
CA CYS A 57 -19.44 1.30 11.16
C CYS A 57 -19.32 -0.01 10.37
N CYS A 58 -20.35 -0.86 10.39
CA CYS A 58 -20.33 -2.14 9.67
C CYS A 58 -20.20 -1.92 8.14
N ALA A 59 -20.98 -0.98 7.60
CA ALA A 59 -20.89 -0.61 6.19
C ALA A 59 -19.50 -0.02 5.84
N ALA A 60 -18.96 0.83 6.72
CA ALA A 60 -17.64 1.41 6.56
C ALA A 60 -16.56 0.31 6.52
N VAL A 61 -16.59 -0.66 7.45
CA VAL A 61 -15.62 -1.77 7.46
C VAL A 61 -15.67 -2.57 6.15
N GLY A 62 -16.87 -2.84 5.62
CA GLY A 62 -17.01 -3.49 4.30
C GLY A 62 -16.36 -2.69 3.17
N ALA A 63 -16.58 -1.37 3.11
CA ALA A 63 -15.92 -0.49 2.15
C ALA A 63 -14.40 -0.44 2.36
N GLY A 64 -13.93 -0.47 3.62
CA GLY A 64 -12.51 -0.52 3.97
C GLY A 64 -11.82 -1.80 3.50
N PHE A 65 -12.47 -2.97 3.64
CA PHE A 65 -11.97 -4.24 3.09
C PHE A 65 -11.85 -4.21 1.57
N TYR A 66 -12.86 -3.66 0.89
CA TYR A 66 -12.84 -3.49 -0.55
C TYR A 66 -11.67 -2.57 -0.96
N GLY A 67 -11.59 -1.37 -0.39
CA GLY A 67 -10.50 -0.43 -0.67
C GLY A 67 -9.11 -1.00 -0.38
N ASN A 68 -8.96 -1.76 0.71
CA ASN A 68 -7.71 -2.44 1.04
C ASN A 68 -7.34 -3.50 -0.02
N SER A 69 -8.30 -4.24 -0.56
CA SER A 69 -8.03 -5.25 -1.61
C SER A 69 -7.61 -4.58 -2.92
N GLU A 70 -8.35 -3.57 -3.38
CA GLU A 70 -8.06 -2.87 -4.64
C GLU A 70 -6.70 -2.16 -4.57
N THR A 71 -6.41 -1.46 -3.45
CA THR A 71 -5.12 -0.79 -3.28
C THR A 71 -3.97 -1.81 -3.24
N ASN A 72 -4.18 -2.95 -2.59
CA ASN A 72 -3.21 -4.03 -2.50
C ASN A 72 -2.90 -4.62 -3.88
N ASP A 73 -3.93 -4.86 -4.70
CA ASP A 73 -3.78 -5.40 -6.05
C ASP A 73 -3.05 -4.41 -6.97
N GLY A 74 -3.42 -3.12 -6.92
CA GLY A 74 -2.73 -2.06 -7.67
C GLY A 74 -1.25 -1.93 -7.30
N VAL A 75 -0.90 -2.02 -6.01
CA VAL A 75 0.49 -2.00 -5.55
C VAL A 75 1.24 -3.28 -5.95
N TYR A 76 0.59 -4.45 -5.89
CA TYR A 76 1.20 -5.70 -6.33
C TYR A 76 1.54 -5.68 -7.82
N GLN A 77 0.65 -5.13 -8.66
CA GLN A 77 0.88 -5.00 -10.09
C GLN A 77 2.10 -4.10 -10.39
N LEU A 78 2.24 -2.99 -9.68
CA LEU A 78 3.42 -2.12 -9.76
C LEU A 78 4.70 -2.86 -9.35
N LEU A 79 4.68 -3.55 -8.20
CA LEU A 79 5.85 -4.29 -7.70
C LEU A 79 6.25 -5.42 -8.64
N TYR A 80 5.27 -6.11 -9.25
CA TYR A 80 5.50 -7.15 -10.22
C TYR A 80 6.17 -6.60 -11.48
N ALA A 81 5.67 -5.50 -12.03
CA ALA A 81 6.26 -4.84 -13.20
C ALA A 81 7.70 -4.36 -12.93
N LEU A 82 7.95 -3.77 -11.76
CA LEU A 82 9.30 -3.38 -11.33
C LEU A 82 10.22 -4.60 -11.17
N GLY A 83 9.70 -5.69 -10.63
CA GLY A 83 10.41 -6.97 -10.53
C GLY A 83 10.79 -7.52 -11.91
N ASN A 84 9.88 -7.45 -12.88
CA ASN A 84 10.12 -7.90 -14.24
C ASN A 84 11.12 -7.01 -14.98
N ALA A 85 11.06 -5.69 -14.78
CA ALA A 85 12.06 -4.75 -15.27
C ALA A 85 13.45 -5.07 -14.73
N ASN A 86 13.56 -5.32 -13.41
CA ASN A 86 14.83 -5.68 -12.77
C ASN A 86 15.36 -7.05 -13.27
N ARG A 87 14.48 -8.02 -13.50
CA ARG A 87 14.84 -9.31 -14.14
C ARG A 87 15.36 -9.12 -15.57
N THR A 88 14.75 -8.23 -16.34
CA THR A 88 15.20 -7.90 -17.70
C THR A 88 16.60 -7.27 -17.69
N LEU A 89 16.83 -6.29 -16.82
CA LEU A 89 18.14 -5.63 -16.68
C LEU A 89 19.24 -6.61 -16.20
N THR A 90 18.94 -7.42 -15.19
CA THR A 90 19.89 -8.44 -14.71
C THR A 90 20.17 -9.53 -15.75
N GLY A 91 19.17 -9.88 -16.58
CA GLY A 91 19.34 -10.78 -17.71
C GLY A 91 20.26 -10.20 -18.79
N ILE A 92 20.13 -8.90 -19.09
CA ILE A 92 21.02 -8.19 -20.02
C ILE A 92 22.46 -8.20 -19.50
N ASP A 93 22.69 -7.86 -18.23
CA ASP A 93 24.03 -7.87 -17.62
C ASP A 93 24.68 -9.26 -17.67
N ALA A 94 23.90 -10.32 -17.41
CA ALA A 94 24.38 -11.70 -17.48
C ALA A 94 24.79 -12.10 -18.91
N LEU A 95 23.98 -11.77 -19.91
CA LEU A 95 24.24 -12.07 -21.33
C LEU A 95 25.44 -11.28 -21.88
N VAL A 96 25.62 -10.03 -21.47
CA VAL A 96 26.80 -9.23 -21.83
C VAL A 96 28.05 -9.77 -21.16
N GLY A 97 27.95 -10.21 -19.90
CA GLY A 97 29.05 -10.82 -19.15
C GLY A 97 29.53 -12.14 -19.74
N THR A 98 28.64 -12.95 -20.33
CA THR A 98 29.02 -14.20 -21.02
C THR A 98 29.54 -13.98 -22.45
N ALA A 99 29.10 -12.91 -23.12
CA ALA A 99 29.51 -12.57 -24.48
C ALA A 99 30.87 -11.84 -24.57
N ALA A 100 31.42 -11.37 -23.45
CA ALA A 100 32.75 -10.75 -23.43
C ALA A 100 33.84 -11.81 -23.69
N PRO A 101 34.64 -11.69 -24.77
CA PRO A 101 35.65 -12.69 -25.07
C PRO A 101 36.70 -12.73 -23.97
N ALA A 102 37.07 -13.95 -23.55
CA ALA A 102 38.24 -14.17 -22.71
C ALA A 102 39.48 -13.61 -23.43
N ARG A 103 39.92 -12.41 -23.04
CA ARG A 103 41.29 -11.96 -23.34
C ARG A 103 42.24 -12.94 -22.65
N PRO A 104 43.19 -13.56 -23.37
CA PRO A 104 44.21 -14.38 -22.73
C PRO A 104 45.09 -13.45 -21.88
N GLY A 105 44.90 -13.48 -20.56
CA GLY A 105 45.62 -12.64 -19.60
C GLY A 105 44.76 -11.95 -18.53
N CYS A 106 43.43 -11.93 -18.66
CA CYS A 106 42.57 -11.50 -17.54
C CYS A 106 42.11 -12.73 -16.77
N THR A 107 42.68 -12.92 -15.58
CA THR A 107 42.17 -13.85 -14.58
C THR A 107 40.67 -13.64 -14.42
N ARG A 108 39.93 -14.76 -14.36
CA ARG A 108 38.54 -14.82 -13.93
C ARG A 108 38.48 -14.28 -12.50
N GLY A 109 38.36 -12.97 -12.36
CA GLY A 109 38.02 -12.31 -11.11
C GLY A 109 36.61 -12.73 -10.75
N ALA A 110 36.49 -13.84 -10.03
CA ALA A 110 35.32 -14.15 -9.24
C ALA A 110 35.12 -12.98 -8.27
N GLY A 111 34.28 -12.03 -8.66
CA GLY A 111 34.16 -10.76 -7.97
C GLY A 111 33.36 -9.72 -8.72
N VAL A 112 32.32 -10.10 -9.46
CA VAL A 112 31.21 -9.16 -9.69
C VAL A 112 30.25 -9.38 -8.53
N SER A 113 30.46 -8.59 -7.48
CA SER A 113 29.46 -8.44 -6.42
C SER A 113 28.15 -8.01 -7.09
N PRO A 114 27.03 -8.75 -6.93
CA PRO A 114 25.76 -8.48 -7.62
C PRO A 114 25.00 -7.29 -7.00
N GLN A 115 25.71 -6.24 -6.58
CA GLN A 115 25.14 -5.17 -5.74
C GLN A 115 25.13 -3.78 -6.40
N LYS A 116 25.43 -3.66 -7.70
CA LYS A 116 25.32 -2.38 -8.44
C LYS A 116 24.21 -2.33 -9.50
N GLY A 117 23.54 -3.46 -9.77
CA GLY A 117 22.44 -3.55 -10.73
C GLY A 117 21.04 -3.63 -10.12
N ALA A 118 20.89 -3.40 -8.81
CA ALA A 118 19.56 -3.25 -8.24
C ALA A 118 19.00 -1.92 -8.76
N PHE A 119 18.09 -1.99 -9.74
CA PHE A 119 17.28 -0.86 -10.17
C PHE A 119 16.68 -0.18 -8.94
N VAL A 120 17.33 0.88 -8.47
CA VAL A 120 16.89 1.89 -7.51
C VAL A 120 15.72 1.46 -6.61
N PRO A 121 15.76 0.32 -5.87
CA PRO A 121 14.61 -0.05 -5.06
C PRO A 121 14.59 0.90 -3.87
N GLY A 122 15.78 1.27 -3.37
CA GLY A 122 15.92 2.12 -2.20
C GLY A 122 15.39 3.54 -2.34
N ARG A 123 15.57 4.23 -3.48
CA ARG A 123 15.13 5.65 -3.61
C ARG A 123 13.72 5.80 -4.16
N ALA A 124 13.32 4.97 -5.12
CA ALA A 124 11.94 4.94 -5.60
C ALA A 124 11.00 4.43 -4.50
N ALA A 125 11.35 3.31 -3.85
CA ALA A 125 10.55 2.79 -2.75
C ALA A 125 10.64 3.65 -1.49
N ALA A 126 11.75 4.35 -1.19
CA ALA A 126 11.75 5.34 -0.09
C ALA A 126 10.89 6.58 -0.38
N ARG A 127 10.78 7.03 -1.64
CA ARG A 127 9.92 8.16 -2.01
C ARG A 127 8.44 7.75 -2.17
N LEU A 128 8.15 6.54 -2.67
CA LEU A 128 6.80 5.96 -2.65
C LEU A 128 6.38 5.55 -1.22
N GLY A 129 7.31 5.09 -0.40
CA GLY A 129 7.12 4.85 1.03
C GLY A 129 6.87 6.15 1.80
N ALA A 130 7.51 7.25 1.40
CA ALA A 130 7.20 8.60 1.89
C ALA A 130 5.84 9.14 1.38
N ALA A 131 5.29 8.57 0.30
CA ALA A 131 3.93 8.80 -0.17
C ALA A 131 2.91 7.88 0.54
N GLY A 132 3.20 7.41 1.76
CA GLY A 132 2.24 6.68 2.60
C GLY A 132 2.14 5.17 2.37
N PHE A 133 2.84 4.61 1.37
CA PHE A 133 2.76 3.16 1.07
C PHE A 133 3.69 2.28 1.91
N GLY A 134 4.43 2.83 2.87
CA GLY A 134 5.18 2.02 3.84
C GLY A 134 6.24 1.08 3.25
N LEU A 135 6.86 1.44 2.13
CA LEU A 135 7.92 0.65 1.50
C LEU A 135 9.29 1.03 2.08
N GLY A 136 9.64 0.43 3.22
CA GLY A 136 10.97 0.54 3.84
C GLY A 136 12.03 -0.35 3.15
N PRO A 137 13.32 0.01 3.23
CA PRO A 137 14.39 -0.77 2.61
C PRO A 137 14.72 -2.00 3.47
N GLY A 138 14.07 -3.12 3.19
CA GLY A 138 14.38 -4.42 3.80
C GLY A 138 13.15 -5.34 3.91
N ASP A 139 12.97 -6.20 2.90
CA ASP A 139 12.35 -7.54 2.97
C ASP A 139 11.03 -7.78 3.74
N GLN A 140 10.22 -6.77 4.04
CA GLN A 140 8.84 -6.99 4.49
C GLN A 140 7.85 -6.13 3.69
N VAL A 141 7.54 -6.58 2.48
CA VAL A 141 6.45 -6.02 1.64
C VAL A 141 5.06 -6.33 2.22
N THR A 142 4.96 -7.13 3.29
CA THR A 142 3.69 -7.61 3.88
C THR A 142 3.06 -6.72 4.95
N VAL A 143 3.71 -5.62 5.39
CA VAL A 143 3.38 -4.94 6.66
C VAL A 143 2.28 -3.84 6.59
N PRO A 144 2.04 -3.10 5.49
CA PRO A 144 1.04 -2.03 5.51
C PRO A 144 -0.42 -2.53 5.61
N TRP A 145 -0.78 -3.53 4.82
CA TRP A 145 -2.15 -4.03 4.72
C TRP A 145 -2.62 -4.75 5.98
N LEU A 146 -1.70 -5.44 6.67
CA LEU A 146 -1.98 -6.05 7.97
C LEU A 146 -2.35 -4.99 9.03
N ALA A 147 -1.78 -3.79 8.96
CA ALA A 147 -2.12 -2.71 9.87
C ALA A 147 -3.57 -2.23 9.68
N TYR A 148 -4.04 -2.10 8.44
CA TYR A 148 -5.45 -1.79 8.14
C TYR A 148 -6.39 -2.91 8.59
N LEU A 149 -6.03 -4.17 8.35
CA LEU A 149 -6.80 -5.32 8.85
C LEU A 149 -6.92 -5.33 10.39
N LEU A 150 -5.82 -5.06 11.10
CA LEU A 150 -5.83 -4.92 12.56
C LEU A 150 -6.70 -3.73 13.00
N PHE A 151 -6.66 -2.62 12.27
CA PHE A 151 -7.51 -1.46 12.54
C PHE A 151 -9.00 -1.79 12.33
N PHE A 152 -9.37 -2.55 11.29
CA PHE A 152 -10.74 -3.01 11.08
C PHE A 152 -11.23 -3.90 12.22
N ILE A 153 -10.38 -4.83 12.69
CA ILE A 153 -10.69 -5.69 13.85
C ILE A 153 -10.87 -4.85 15.12
N LEU A 154 -10.00 -3.86 15.34
CA LEU A 154 -10.12 -2.92 16.45
C LEU A 154 -11.47 -2.15 16.39
N VAL A 155 -11.88 -1.65 15.22
CA VAL A 155 -13.18 -0.99 15.04
C VAL A 155 -14.35 -1.93 15.40
N LEU A 156 -14.35 -3.16 14.90
CA LEU A 156 -15.40 -4.15 15.18
C LEU A 156 -15.45 -4.54 16.66
N THR A 157 -14.30 -4.78 17.29
CA THR A 157 -14.23 -5.13 18.71
C THR A 157 -14.77 -4.00 19.59
N VAL A 158 -14.44 -2.73 19.29
CA VAL A 158 -14.98 -1.60 20.04
C VAL A 158 -16.49 -1.42 19.80
N CYS A 159 -16.98 -1.67 18.58
CA CYS A 159 -18.42 -1.69 18.30
C CYS A 159 -19.14 -2.78 19.13
N LEU A 160 -18.56 -3.99 19.21
CA LEU A 160 -19.10 -5.08 20.04
C LEU A 160 -19.08 -4.72 21.53
N LEU A 161 -18.00 -4.11 22.03
CA LEU A 161 -17.93 -3.63 23.42
C LEU A 161 -18.99 -2.55 23.69
N GLY A 162 -19.29 -1.68 22.73
CA GLY A 162 -20.39 -0.71 22.81
C GLY A 162 -21.75 -1.39 22.93
N CYS A 163 -22.05 -2.34 22.05
CA CYS A 163 -23.29 -3.12 22.10
C CYS A 163 -23.44 -3.90 23.42
N LEU A 164 -22.38 -4.57 23.87
CA LEU A 164 -22.35 -5.31 25.14
C LEU A 164 -22.45 -4.39 26.35
N GLY A 165 -21.82 -3.21 26.30
CA GLY A 165 -21.90 -2.19 27.34
C GLY A 165 -23.33 -1.67 27.53
N LEU A 166 -24.05 -1.45 26.44
CA LEU A 166 -25.47 -1.07 26.47
C LEU A 166 -26.37 -2.23 26.93
N ALA A 167 -26.10 -3.46 26.48
CA ALA A 167 -26.91 -4.63 26.81
C ALA A 167 -26.73 -5.10 28.27
N LYS A 168 -25.49 -5.23 28.74
CA LYS A 168 -25.17 -5.65 30.12
C LYS A 168 -25.22 -4.51 31.11
N ARG A 169 -25.33 -3.26 30.64
CA ARG A 169 -25.45 -2.07 31.49
C ARG A 169 -24.28 -1.91 32.48
N SER A 170 -23.10 -2.44 32.13
CA SER A 170 -21.93 -2.47 33.00
C SER A 170 -21.10 -1.19 32.87
N ARG A 171 -20.85 -0.51 34.00
CA ARG A 171 -20.03 0.70 34.09
C ARG A 171 -18.60 0.45 33.60
N CYS A 172 -18.02 -0.71 33.92
CA CYS A 172 -16.66 -1.08 33.50
C CYS A 172 -16.57 -1.20 31.97
N LEU A 173 -17.55 -1.84 31.33
CA LEU A 173 -17.58 -1.98 29.87
C LEU A 173 -17.79 -0.65 29.15
N LEU A 174 -18.63 0.25 29.69
CA LEU A 174 -18.79 1.59 29.13
C LEU A 174 -17.51 2.43 29.24
N THR A 175 -16.78 2.37 30.36
CA THR A 175 -15.49 3.06 30.51
C THR A 175 -14.45 2.49 29.54
N ALA A 176 -14.37 1.16 29.43
CA ALA A 176 -13.47 0.51 28.49
C ALA A 176 -13.79 0.90 27.04
N MET A 177 -15.07 0.93 26.66
CA MET A 177 -15.51 1.37 25.33
C MET A 177 -15.13 2.83 25.06
N LEU A 178 -15.27 3.73 26.03
CA LEU A 178 -14.88 5.14 25.88
C LEU A 178 -13.37 5.30 25.65
N CYS A 179 -12.54 4.60 26.44
CA CYS A 179 -11.08 4.63 26.28
C CYS A 179 -10.65 4.06 24.93
N CYS A 180 -11.14 2.88 24.57
CA CYS A 180 -10.83 2.26 23.28
C CYS A 180 -11.39 3.07 22.10
N GLY A 181 -12.58 3.66 22.24
CA GLY A 181 -13.19 4.53 21.25
C GLY A 181 -12.38 5.79 20.97
N LEU A 182 -11.84 6.46 22.00
CA LEU A 182 -10.94 7.60 21.83
C LEU A 182 -9.65 7.21 21.10
N LEU A 183 -9.09 6.04 21.41
CA LEU A 183 -7.93 5.51 20.70
C LEU A 183 -8.26 5.20 19.24
N THR A 184 -9.41 4.57 18.95
CA THR A 184 -9.86 4.31 17.57
C THR A 184 -10.09 5.60 16.79
N LEU A 185 -10.58 6.65 17.45
CA LEU A 185 -10.80 7.96 16.87
C LEU A 185 -9.46 8.58 16.47
N LEU A 186 -8.47 8.58 17.37
CA LEU A 186 -7.12 9.07 17.06
C LEU A 186 -6.48 8.31 15.89
N LEU A 187 -6.60 6.97 15.88
CA LEU A 187 -6.12 6.14 14.78
C LEU A 187 -6.84 6.42 13.47
N SER A 188 -8.16 6.66 13.49
CA SER A 188 -8.93 6.98 12.29
C SER A 188 -8.46 8.29 11.64
N TRP A 189 -8.18 9.32 12.43
CA TRP A 189 -7.64 10.58 11.92
C TRP A 189 -6.20 10.46 11.44
N ALA A 190 -5.39 9.64 12.11
CA ALA A 190 -4.05 9.31 11.63
C ALA A 190 -4.13 8.59 10.26
N SER A 191 -5.07 7.65 10.10
CA SER A 191 -5.33 6.97 8.82
C SER A 191 -5.74 7.98 7.76
N VAL A 192 -6.72 8.86 8.03
CA VAL A 192 -7.14 9.91 7.08
C VAL A 192 -5.94 10.74 6.61
N ALA A 193 -5.02 11.09 7.50
CA ALA A 193 -3.84 11.86 7.13
C ALA A 193 -2.90 11.08 6.20
N VAL A 194 -2.66 9.81 6.49
CA VAL A 194 -1.82 8.93 5.66
C VAL A 194 -2.48 8.66 4.32
N ASP A 195 -3.76 8.27 4.32
CA ASP A 195 -4.56 7.95 3.13
C ASP A 195 -4.68 9.17 2.20
N ALA A 196 -4.91 10.36 2.76
CA ALA A 196 -4.96 11.60 1.99
C ALA A 196 -3.59 12.00 1.41
N ALA A 197 -2.51 11.81 2.17
CA ALA A 197 -1.16 12.07 1.66
C ALA A 197 -0.81 11.11 0.53
N ALA A 198 -1.15 9.83 0.67
CA ALA A 198 -0.97 8.81 -0.36
C ALA A 198 -1.79 9.12 -1.60
N ALA A 199 -3.08 9.44 -1.45
CA ALA A 199 -3.97 9.75 -2.56
C ALA A 199 -3.51 10.97 -3.37
N VAL A 200 -3.04 12.03 -2.70
CA VAL A 200 -2.50 13.20 -3.39
C VAL A 200 -1.17 12.86 -4.07
N GLY A 201 -0.30 12.12 -3.40
CA GLY A 201 0.99 11.71 -3.96
C GLY A 201 0.86 10.84 -5.21
N THR A 202 -0.06 9.86 -5.18
CA THR A 202 -0.35 9.03 -6.35
C THR A 202 -1.04 9.82 -7.45
N SER A 203 -2.01 10.67 -7.11
CA SER A 203 -2.70 11.50 -8.10
C SER A 203 -1.73 12.43 -8.84
N ASP A 204 -0.82 13.09 -8.12
CA ASP A 204 0.19 13.96 -8.71
C ASP A 204 1.13 13.18 -9.65
N PHE A 205 1.49 11.94 -9.28
CA PHE A 205 2.24 11.04 -10.14
C PHE A 205 1.47 10.66 -11.42
N CYS A 206 0.17 10.34 -11.30
CA CYS A 206 -0.68 9.91 -12.40
C CYS A 206 -0.98 11.00 -13.43
N VAL A 207 -0.88 12.28 -13.06
CA VAL A 207 -1.06 13.40 -13.99
C VAL A 207 0.11 13.51 -14.98
N ALA A 208 1.35 13.21 -14.55
CA ALA A 208 2.53 13.34 -15.40
C ALA A 208 3.61 12.29 -15.05
N PRO A 209 3.35 11.00 -15.30
CA PRO A 209 4.22 9.92 -14.86
C PRO A 209 5.56 9.92 -15.62
N ASP A 210 5.58 10.27 -16.91
CA ASP A 210 6.80 10.30 -17.73
C ASP A 210 7.86 11.25 -17.17
N LYS A 211 7.42 12.46 -16.77
CA LYS A 211 8.30 13.50 -16.22
C LYS A 211 8.88 13.06 -14.87
N PHE A 212 8.08 12.37 -14.07
CA PHE A 212 8.53 11.83 -12.80
C PHE A 212 9.62 10.77 -12.99
N VAL A 213 9.39 9.81 -13.91
CA VAL A 213 10.38 8.76 -14.20
C VAL A 213 11.67 9.35 -14.74
N MET A 214 11.59 10.28 -15.70
CA MET A 214 12.76 10.94 -16.28
C MET A 214 13.62 11.67 -15.25
N ASN A 215 12.99 12.45 -14.37
CA ASN A 215 13.67 13.16 -13.28
C ASN A 215 14.31 12.20 -12.26
N LEU A 216 13.68 11.03 -12.03
CA LEU A 216 14.24 10.01 -11.14
C LEU A 216 15.47 9.32 -11.73
N THR A 217 15.50 9.11 -13.04
CA THR A 217 16.57 8.39 -13.75
C THR A 217 17.70 9.29 -14.27
N GLU A 218 17.60 10.61 -14.11
CA GLU A 218 18.54 11.59 -14.69
C GLU A 218 20.01 11.35 -14.31
N SER A 219 20.29 10.80 -13.12
CA SER A 219 21.67 10.56 -12.66
C SER A 219 22.29 9.26 -13.17
N ASP A 220 21.48 8.28 -13.54
CA ASP A 220 21.93 6.89 -13.69
C ASP A 220 21.82 6.38 -15.14
N ILE A 221 20.89 6.93 -15.95
CA ILE A 221 20.63 6.48 -17.32
C ILE A 221 20.52 7.68 -18.27
N SER A 222 21.07 7.57 -19.48
CA SER A 222 20.91 8.58 -20.52
C SER A 222 19.43 8.82 -20.85
N ALA A 223 19.01 10.09 -20.87
CA ALA A 223 17.63 10.49 -21.14
C ALA A 223 17.07 9.94 -22.47
N GLU A 224 17.93 9.67 -23.44
CA GLU A 224 17.53 9.08 -24.71
C GLU A 224 17.07 7.61 -24.58
N VAL A 225 17.72 6.83 -23.72
CA VAL A 225 17.34 5.44 -23.46
C VAL A 225 16.01 5.38 -22.72
N VAL A 226 15.83 6.25 -21.73
CA VAL A 226 14.57 6.33 -20.97
C VAL A 226 13.42 6.75 -21.89
N HIS A 227 13.63 7.71 -22.79
CA HIS A 227 12.62 8.13 -23.78
C HIS A 227 12.22 6.99 -24.72
N TYR A 228 13.17 6.14 -25.12
CA TYR A 228 12.91 5.00 -26.00
C TYR A 228 11.94 3.99 -25.35
N TYR A 229 12.15 3.66 -24.06
CA TYR A 229 11.27 2.72 -23.34
C TYR A 229 9.93 3.33 -22.90
N LEU A 230 9.90 4.63 -22.58
CA LEU A 230 8.65 5.30 -22.16
C LEU A 230 7.66 5.49 -23.30
N TYR A 231 8.10 5.92 -24.49
CA TYR A 231 7.20 6.21 -25.61
C TYR A 231 7.09 5.07 -26.63
N CYS A 232 8.12 4.22 -26.74
CA CYS A 232 8.19 3.06 -27.64
C CYS A 232 7.63 3.34 -29.06
N ASP A 233 8.15 4.41 -29.69
CA ASP A 233 7.75 4.80 -31.04
C ASP A 233 8.32 3.81 -32.07
N GLN A 234 7.46 3.38 -33.01
CA GLN A 234 7.79 2.41 -34.05
C GLN A 234 8.76 2.96 -35.11
N SER A 235 8.90 4.29 -35.22
CA SER A 235 9.78 4.95 -36.18
C SER A 235 11.23 5.12 -35.70
N ARG A 236 11.49 4.98 -34.39
CA ARG A 236 12.79 5.26 -33.78
C ARG A 236 13.57 3.95 -33.61
N SER A 237 14.76 3.86 -34.20
CA SER A 237 15.64 2.70 -34.03
C SER A 237 16.16 2.63 -32.59
N SER A 238 16.37 1.42 -32.07
CA SER A 238 16.94 1.24 -30.73
C SER A 238 18.30 1.95 -30.61
N PRO A 239 18.61 2.61 -29.48
CA PRO A 239 19.93 3.21 -29.27
C PRO A 239 21.05 2.15 -29.26
N PHE A 240 20.69 0.88 -29.08
CA PHE A 240 21.60 -0.26 -29.09
C PHE A 240 21.79 -0.88 -30.48
N GLN A 241 21.07 -0.42 -31.52
CA GLN A 241 21.07 -1.00 -32.86
C GLN A 241 22.48 -1.07 -33.45
N GLN A 242 23.29 -0.01 -33.28
CA GLN A 242 24.65 0.02 -33.82
C GLN A 242 25.56 -1.00 -33.14
N ALA A 243 25.47 -1.16 -31.82
CA ALA A 243 26.25 -2.16 -31.09
C ALA A 243 25.84 -3.60 -31.46
N LEU A 244 24.53 -3.86 -31.53
CA LEU A 244 23.98 -5.17 -31.93
C LEU A 244 24.41 -5.56 -33.34
N THR A 245 24.34 -4.63 -34.30
CA THR A 245 24.76 -4.92 -35.69
C THR A 245 26.25 -5.18 -35.82
N VAL A 246 27.10 -4.49 -35.06
CA VAL A 246 28.55 -4.76 -35.03
C VAL A 246 28.83 -6.15 -34.44
N PHE A 247 28.16 -6.51 -33.35
CA PHE A 247 28.33 -7.81 -32.70
C PHE A 247 27.84 -8.95 -33.60
N GLN A 248 26.68 -8.79 -34.23
CA GLN A 248 26.13 -9.75 -35.18
C GLN A 248 27.05 -9.95 -36.40
N ARG A 249 27.57 -8.88 -36.99
CA ARG A 249 28.55 -8.98 -38.10
C ARG A 249 29.80 -9.73 -37.65
N SER A 250 30.34 -9.42 -36.48
CA SER A 250 31.55 -10.07 -35.96
C SER A 250 31.34 -11.58 -35.78
N LEU A 251 30.22 -12.00 -35.18
CA LEU A 251 29.90 -13.42 -35.03
C LEU A 251 29.77 -14.13 -36.38
N THR A 252 29.04 -13.55 -37.34
CA THR A 252 28.90 -14.18 -38.67
C THR A 252 30.25 -14.34 -39.38
N THR A 253 31.15 -13.36 -39.27
CA THR A 253 32.50 -13.48 -39.86
C THR A 253 33.34 -14.57 -39.19
N MET A 254 33.26 -14.71 -37.85
CA MET A 254 33.95 -15.77 -37.12
C MET A 254 33.40 -17.15 -37.48
N GLN A 255 32.07 -17.29 -37.59
CA GLN A 255 31.38 -18.52 -37.98
C GLN A 255 31.85 -19.01 -39.36
N VAL A 256 31.92 -18.10 -40.35
CA VAL A 256 32.38 -18.42 -41.71
C VAL A 256 33.86 -18.81 -41.71
N GLN A 257 34.71 -18.11 -40.94
CA GLN A 257 36.14 -18.43 -40.85
C GLN A 257 36.38 -19.81 -40.22
N VAL A 258 35.68 -20.12 -39.12
CA VAL A 258 35.79 -21.42 -38.43
C VAL A 258 35.29 -22.55 -39.32
N GLN A 259 34.15 -22.37 -40.00
CA GLN A 259 33.66 -23.35 -40.97
C GLN A 259 34.64 -23.60 -42.11
N GLY A 260 35.28 -22.56 -42.65
CA GLY A 260 36.35 -22.72 -43.62
C GLY A 260 37.54 -23.51 -43.06
N LEU A 261 37.93 -23.24 -41.82
CA LEU A 261 39.02 -23.96 -41.15
C LEU A 261 38.67 -25.44 -40.93
N VAL A 262 37.45 -25.76 -40.50
CA VAL A 262 36.93 -27.13 -40.37
C VAL A 262 37.01 -27.85 -41.72
N GLN A 263 36.57 -27.19 -42.80
CA GLN A 263 36.45 -27.81 -44.11
C GLN A 263 37.81 -28.06 -44.79
N PHE A 264 38.78 -27.15 -44.62
CA PHE A 264 40.06 -27.21 -45.34
C PHE A 264 41.25 -27.69 -44.48
N ALA A 265 41.28 -27.41 -43.18
CA ALA A 265 42.46 -27.67 -42.34
C ALA A 265 42.41 -29.00 -41.57
N LEU A 266 41.22 -29.45 -41.14
CA LEU A 266 41.07 -30.73 -40.42
C LEU A 266 41.55 -31.98 -41.18
N PRO A 267 41.43 -32.06 -42.52
CA PRO A 267 42.00 -33.18 -43.28
C PRO A 267 43.53 -33.26 -43.19
N LEU A 268 44.20 -32.13 -42.93
CA LEU A 268 45.66 -32.05 -42.77
C LEU A 268 46.11 -32.15 -41.30
N PHE A 269 45.31 -31.64 -40.36
CA PHE A 269 45.68 -31.54 -38.94
C PHE A 269 44.56 -32.06 -38.01
N PRO A 270 44.42 -33.39 -37.86
CA PRO A 270 43.32 -33.99 -37.09
C PRO A 270 43.37 -33.71 -35.58
N MET A 271 44.52 -33.29 -35.05
CA MET A 271 44.67 -32.95 -33.62
C MET A 271 43.90 -31.69 -33.20
N ALA A 272 43.56 -30.80 -34.15
CA ALA A 272 42.86 -29.54 -33.89
C ALA A 272 41.32 -29.66 -33.91
N GLU A 273 40.77 -30.85 -34.18
CA GLU A 273 39.32 -31.09 -34.30
C GLU A 273 38.57 -30.70 -33.03
N LYS A 274 39.08 -31.08 -31.86
CA LYS A 274 38.45 -30.80 -30.57
C LYS A 274 38.35 -29.30 -30.29
N ASP A 275 39.43 -28.56 -30.56
CA ASP A 275 39.48 -27.12 -30.31
C ASP A 275 38.55 -26.36 -31.27
N LEU A 276 38.48 -26.76 -32.55
CA LEU A 276 37.55 -26.15 -33.52
C LEU A 276 36.09 -26.44 -33.15
N LEU A 277 35.79 -27.64 -32.66
CA LEU A 277 34.45 -28.03 -32.27
C LEU A 277 33.99 -27.30 -31.00
N GLU A 278 34.91 -27.05 -30.05
CA GLU A 278 34.66 -26.20 -28.89
C GLU A 278 34.38 -24.73 -29.29
N VAL A 279 35.17 -24.18 -30.24
CA VAL A 279 34.93 -22.83 -30.77
C VAL A 279 33.58 -22.74 -31.49
N GLN A 280 33.22 -23.74 -32.30
CA GLN A 280 31.93 -23.81 -32.98
C GLN A 280 30.76 -23.84 -31.97
N GLN A 281 30.91 -24.60 -30.88
CA GLN A 281 29.91 -24.66 -29.82
C GLN A 281 29.77 -23.33 -29.07
N LEU A 282 30.90 -22.63 -28.82
CA LEU A 282 30.90 -21.32 -28.19
C LEU A 282 30.27 -20.24 -29.08
N LEU A 283 30.50 -20.30 -30.39
CA LEU A 283 29.89 -19.39 -31.35
C LEU A 283 28.36 -19.60 -31.45
N ASN A 284 27.90 -20.85 -31.50
CA ASN A 284 26.46 -21.16 -31.45
C ASN A 284 25.81 -20.68 -30.14
N ALA A 285 26.50 -20.84 -29.00
CA ALA A 285 26.03 -20.30 -27.72
C ALA A 285 25.99 -18.76 -27.70
N SER A 286 26.96 -18.11 -28.37
CA SER A 286 27.00 -16.65 -28.49
C SER A 286 25.90 -16.11 -29.40
N GLU A 287 25.58 -16.82 -30.49
CA GLU A 287 24.47 -16.48 -31.40
C GLU A 287 23.12 -16.55 -30.69
N THR A 288 22.86 -17.64 -29.95
CA THR A 288 21.64 -17.78 -29.15
C THR A 288 21.51 -16.70 -28.07
N SER A 289 22.62 -16.35 -27.41
CA SER A 289 22.67 -15.27 -26.42
C SER A 289 22.39 -13.90 -27.05
N LEU A 290 22.88 -13.64 -28.28
CA LEU A 290 22.63 -12.42 -29.03
C LEU A 290 21.14 -12.26 -29.38
N HIS A 291 20.49 -13.34 -29.83
CA HIS A 291 19.07 -13.32 -30.12
C HIS A 291 18.22 -13.05 -28.87
N GLN A 292 18.58 -13.67 -27.73
CA GLN A 292 17.93 -13.39 -26.45
C GLN A 292 18.13 -11.94 -26.00
N LEU A 293 19.36 -11.43 -26.10
CA LEU A 293 19.68 -10.03 -25.76
C LEU A 293 18.88 -9.05 -26.63
N THR A 294 18.75 -9.33 -27.93
CA THR A 294 17.97 -8.50 -28.87
C THR A 294 16.50 -8.44 -28.44
N ALA A 295 15.92 -9.55 -28.00
CA ALA A 295 14.55 -9.60 -27.51
C ALA A 295 14.36 -8.82 -26.19
N LEU A 296 15.32 -8.91 -25.26
CA LEU A 296 15.28 -8.19 -23.98
C LEU A 296 15.49 -6.67 -24.15
N LEU A 297 16.19 -6.24 -25.20
CA LEU A 297 16.41 -4.83 -25.50
C LEU A 297 15.22 -4.17 -26.23
N ASP A 298 14.24 -4.94 -26.69
CA ASP A 298 13.05 -4.40 -27.35
C ASP A 298 12.20 -3.55 -26.38
N CYS A 299 11.71 -2.39 -26.83
CA CYS A 299 10.95 -1.49 -25.96
C CYS A 299 9.58 -2.05 -25.60
N ARG A 300 9.00 -2.92 -26.44
CA ARG A 300 7.63 -3.40 -26.30
C ARG A 300 7.36 -4.11 -24.98
N GLY A 301 8.28 -4.96 -24.53
CA GLY A 301 8.12 -5.71 -23.29
C GLY A 301 8.07 -4.78 -22.08
N LEU A 302 9.10 -3.95 -21.93
CA LEU A 302 9.23 -3.06 -20.79
C LEU A 302 8.18 -1.93 -20.80
N HIS A 303 7.81 -1.44 -21.98
CA HIS A 303 6.74 -0.45 -22.14
C HIS A 303 5.38 -1.03 -21.72
N LYS A 304 5.10 -2.30 -22.05
CA LYS A 304 3.88 -2.98 -21.58
C LYS A 304 3.86 -3.11 -20.06
N ASP A 305 4.97 -3.53 -19.46
CA ASP A 305 5.09 -3.62 -18.00
C ASP A 305 4.93 -2.25 -17.32
N TYR A 306 5.48 -1.19 -17.92
CA TYR A 306 5.30 0.19 -17.47
C TYR A 306 3.83 0.62 -17.52
N LEU A 307 3.12 0.35 -18.62
CA LEU A 307 1.69 0.68 -18.74
C LEU A 307 0.84 -0.11 -17.75
N ASP A 308 1.10 -1.41 -17.60
CA ASP A 308 0.40 -2.26 -16.64
C ASP A 308 0.60 -1.75 -15.21
N ALA A 309 1.83 -1.32 -14.86
CA ALA A 309 2.13 -0.69 -13.58
C ALA A 309 1.38 0.63 -13.37
N LEU A 310 1.33 1.46 -14.41
CA LEU A 310 0.66 2.75 -14.37
C LEU A 310 -0.86 2.58 -14.20
N ILE A 311 -1.46 1.62 -14.92
CA ILE A 311 -2.88 1.33 -14.81
C ILE A 311 -3.22 0.84 -13.40
N GLY A 312 -2.46 -0.12 -12.87
CA GLY A 312 -2.69 -0.66 -11.52
C GLY A 312 -2.58 0.41 -10.43
N ILE A 313 -1.58 1.29 -10.47
CA ILE A 313 -1.43 2.32 -9.42
C ILE A 313 -2.41 3.49 -9.57
N CYS A 314 -2.70 3.92 -10.81
CA CYS A 314 -3.47 5.14 -11.07
C CYS A 314 -4.99 4.93 -11.09
N TYR A 315 -5.44 3.71 -11.40
CA TYR A 315 -6.85 3.36 -11.36
C TYR A 315 -7.13 2.58 -10.08
N ASP A 316 -6.69 1.32 -10.00
CA ASP A 316 -7.03 0.42 -8.88
C ASP A 316 -6.47 0.94 -7.54
N GLY A 317 -5.22 1.45 -7.55
CA GLY A 317 -4.58 2.04 -6.38
C GLY A 317 -5.26 3.32 -5.86
N VAL A 318 -5.60 4.25 -6.75
CA VAL A 318 -6.28 5.51 -6.37
C VAL A 318 -7.73 5.25 -5.95
N GLU A 319 -8.43 4.35 -6.64
CA GLU A 319 -9.78 3.92 -6.28
C GLU A 319 -9.78 3.29 -4.89
N GLY A 320 -8.88 2.36 -4.61
CA GLY A 320 -8.74 1.73 -3.30
C GLY A 320 -8.46 2.75 -2.18
N LEU A 321 -7.56 3.71 -2.41
CA LEU A 321 -7.26 4.80 -1.46
C LEU A 321 -8.49 5.68 -1.17
N LEU A 322 -9.34 5.93 -2.16
CA LEU A 322 -10.57 6.69 -1.97
C LEU A 322 -11.53 5.97 -1.01
N TYR A 323 -11.68 4.66 -1.16
CA TYR A 323 -12.50 3.84 -0.26
C TYR A 323 -11.90 3.76 1.16
N LEU A 324 -10.58 3.68 1.30
CA LEU A 324 -9.90 3.72 2.59
C LEU A 324 -10.08 5.07 3.30
N LEU A 325 -9.98 6.19 2.57
CA LEU A 325 -10.27 7.52 3.09
C LEU A 325 -11.73 7.63 3.56
N LEU A 326 -12.67 7.14 2.76
CA LEU A 326 -14.10 7.13 3.10
C LEU A 326 -14.35 6.31 4.37
N PHE A 327 -13.77 5.11 4.47
CA PHE A 327 -13.84 4.27 5.67
C PHE A 327 -13.36 5.03 6.90
N SER A 328 -12.17 5.63 6.85
CA SER A 328 -11.57 6.34 7.99
C SER A 328 -12.40 7.55 8.43
N LEU A 329 -13.02 8.28 7.50
CA LEU A 329 -13.94 9.37 7.80
C LEU A 329 -15.25 8.90 8.43
N LEU A 330 -15.86 7.82 7.91
CA LEU A 330 -17.08 7.24 8.46
C LEU A 330 -16.87 6.70 9.87
N VAL A 331 -15.72 6.06 10.12
CA VAL A 331 -15.29 5.59 11.43
C VAL A 331 -15.05 6.76 12.39
N ALA A 332 -14.37 7.82 11.94
CA ALA A 332 -14.17 9.01 12.76
C ALA A 332 -15.51 9.64 13.17
N ALA A 333 -16.46 9.75 12.24
CA ALA A 333 -17.78 10.29 12.48
C ALA A 333 -18.59 9.41 13.46
N SER A 334 -18.65 8.09 13.22
CA SER A 334 -19.40 7.16 14.05
C SER A 334 -18.85 7.13 15.48
N PHE A 335 -17.55 7.03 15.68
CA PHE A 335 -16.96 7.07 17.03
C PHE A 335 -17.13 8.43 17.69
N SER A 336 -17.07 9.54 16.95
CA SER A 336 -17.41 10.87 17.50
C SER A 336 -18.85 10.89 18.04
N THR A 337 -19.82 10.32 17.30
CA THR A 337 -21.22 10.25 17.76
C THR A 337 -21.39 9.33 18.97
N ILE A 338 -20.73 8.17 18.99
CA ILE A 338 -20.78 7.21 20.11
C ILE A 338 -20.18 7.84 21.38
N ILE A 339 -19.04 8.52 21.26
CA ILE A 339 -18.40 9.23 22.37
C ILE A 339 -19.29 10.38 22.88
N CYS A 340 -20.00 11.09 21.99
CA CYS A 340 -20.95 12.13 22.40
C CYS A 340 -22.21 11.56 23.09
N ALA A 341 -22.65 10.37 22.71
CA ALA A 341 -23.81 9.70 23.28
C ALA A 341 -23.50 8.96 24.60
N ALA A 342 -22.27 8.49 24.81
CA ALA A 342 -21.88 7.69 25.97
C ALA A 342 -22.14 8.38 27.34
N PRO A 343 -21.85 9.68 27.54
CA PRO A 343 -22.20 10.37 28.78
C PRO A 343 -23.72 10.45 29.04
N ARG A 344 -24.52 10.59 27.97
CA ARG A 344 -26.00 10.59 28.08
C ARG A 344 -26.51 9.22 28.48
N ALA A 345 -25.95 8.16 27.89
CA ALA A 345 -26.23 6.79 28.29
C ALA A 345 -25.86 6.58 29.78
N TRP A 346 -24.68 7.03 30.23
CA TRP A 346 -24.27 6.91 31.63
C TRP A 346 -25.24 7.61 32.60
N LYS A 347 -25.74 8.80 32.23
CA LYS A 347 -26.76 9.51 33.03
C LYS A 347 -28.07 8.73 33.10
N HIS A 348 -28.53 8.15 31.99
CA HIS A 348 -29.74 7.31 31.99
C HIS A 348 -29.56 6.04 32.82
N LEU A 349 -28.39 5.40 32.76
CA LEU A 349 -28.06 4.25 33.60
C LEU A 349 -28.06 4.62 35.08
N ALA A 350 -27.40 5.72 35.45
CA ALA A 350 -27.30 6.15 36.85
C ALA A 350 -28.65 6.61 37.44
N ALA A 351 -29.47 7.31 36.65
CA ALA A 351 -30.81 7.74 37.08
C ALA A 351 -31.73 6.54 37.35
N ARG A 352 -31.71 5.53 36.48
CA ARG A 352 -32.52 4.33 36.68
C ARG A 352 -31.95 3.38 37.75
N ASP A 353 -30.65 3.42 38.07
CA ASP A 353 -30.14 2.69 39.24
C ASP A 353 -30.66 3.33 40.55
N ARG A 354 -30.69 4.68 40.64
CA ARG A 354 -31.30 5.39 41.79
C ARG A 354 -32.79 5.09 41.94
N ASP A 355 -33.54 5.09 40.85
CA ASP A 355 -34.99 4.81 40.82
C ASP A 355 -35.31 3.37 41.29
N TYR A 356 -34.34 2.45 41.28
CA TYR A 356 -34.49 1.09 41.82
C TYR A 356 -34.08 1.00 43.30
N ASP A 357 -33.08 1.77 43.74
CA ASP A 357 -32.65 1.81 45.15
C ASP A 357 -33.61 2.62 46.05
N ASP A 358 -34.37 3.58 45.49
CA ASP A 358 -35.36 4.39 46.23
C ASP A 358 -36.75 3.70 46.37
N MET A 359 -36.88 2.41 46.04
CA MET A 359 -38.12 1.65 46.31
C MET A 359 -38.08 1.12 47.75
N ASP A 360 -38.74 1.82 48.68
CA ASP A 360 -38.82 1.44 50.10
C ASP A 360 -39.34 -0.01 50.28
N GLU A 361 -38.53 -0.89 50.87
CA GLU A 361 -38.93 -2.28 51.18
C GLU A 361 -40.11 -2.36 52.16
N GLU A 362 -40.34 -1.30 52.94
CA GLU A 362 -41.44 -1.17 53.91
C GLU A 362 -42.79 -0.77 53.27
N ASP A 363 -42.88 -0.51 51.97
CA ASP A 363 -44.14 -0.16 51.29
C ASP A 363 -45.07 -1.41 51.21
N PRO A 364 -46.27 -1.39 51.85
CA PRO A 364 -47.24 -2.49 51.79
C PRO A 364 -47.71 -2.86 50.37
N PHE A 365 -47.51 -1.97 49.39
CA PHE A 365 -47.84 -2.20 47.99
C PHE A 365 -46.66 -2.67 47.14
N ASN A 366 -45.49 -2.92 47.75
CA ASN A 366 -44.34 -3.47 47.06
C ASN A 366 -44.67 -4.86 46.46
N PRO A 367 -44.58 -5.04 45.12
CA PRO A 367 -44.88 -6.31 44.48
C PRO A 367 -43.95 -7.47 44.88
N GLN A 368 -42.80 -7.19 45.50
CA GLN A 368 -41.92 -8.21 46.08
C GLN A 368 -42.35 -8.67 47.47
N ALA A 369 -42.86 -7.77 48.32
CA ALA A 369 -43.40 -8.12 49.64
C ALA A 369 -44.59 -9.10 49.55
N ARG A 370 -45.42 -8.93 48.51
CA ARG A 370 -46.55 -9.84 48.20
C ARG A 370 -46.19 -11.27 47.81
N ARG A 371 -44.92 -11.56 47.53
CA ARG A 371 -44.45 -12.93 47.22
C ARG A 371 -43.89 -13.64 48.45
N MET A 372 -43.63 -12.91 49.54
CA MET A 372 -43.09 -13.46 50.78
C MET A 372 -44.13 -13.61 51.90
N ALA A 373 -45.30 -12.99 51.75
CA ALA A 373 -46.52 -13.24 52.53
C ALA A 373 -47.40 -14.28 51.82
#